data_AF-A0A453QUF5-F1
#
_entry.id   AF-A0A453QUF5-F1
#
_cell.length_a   1.000
_cell.length_b   1.000
_cell.length_c   1.000
_cell.angle_alpha   90.00
_cell.angle_beta   90.00
_cell.angle_gamma   90.00
#
_symmetry.space_group_name_H-M   'P 1'
#
loop_
_entity.id
_entity.type
_entity.pdbx_description
1 polymer ?
#
loop_
_entity_poly.entity_id
_entity_poly.type
_entity_poly.pdbx_seq_one_letter_code
_entity_poly.pdbx_strand_id
1 'polypeptide(L)'
;IKDMYLHYNERSGLLSPLIAEDIYEVIMKNAARLDSEIIYDRDFDYDYFGFKTLERSYLLKLGGVVVERPQHMLMRVSVGIHKDDIDSAIRTYHLMSQRWFTHASPTLFNAGTPRPQLSSCFLICMKDDSIEGIYDTLKECAVISKSAGGIGVSVHNIRATGSYIRGTNGTSNGIVPMLRVFNDTARYVDQGGGKRKGAFAVYLEPWHADIFEFLDLRKNHGKEENRARDLFFALWVPDLFMQRVQNNEDWSLFCPNEAPGLADCWGEKFEELYKKYEKAGKAKKVIPAQTLWFDILKAQIETGTPYMLYKDSCNRKSNQQNLGTIKSSNLCTEIIEFTSPEETAVCNLASIALPRFVREKGVPIESHPSKLAGSNGSKNRYFDFDKLGEVTSTVTFNLNKIIDMNYYPVETARRSNMRHRPIGIGVQGLADTFMLLGMAFDSPEVPFPVNKLWHLFLSGLANM
;
A
#
# COMPACT_ATOMS: atom_id res chain seq x y z
N ILE A 1 9.58 29.90 2.55
CA ILE A 1 8.23 29.45 3.01
C ILE A 1 7.14 30.49 2.70
N LYS A 2 7.35 31.78 2.99
CA LYS A 2 6.38 32.87 2.74
C LYS A 2 5.86 32.91 1.30
N ASP A 3 6.73 32.79 0.30
CA ASP A 3 6.34 32.79 -1.12
C ASP A 3 5.40 31.63 -1.48
N MET A 4 5.56 30.47 -0.82
CA MET A 4 4.68 29.32 -1.04
C MET A 4 3.32 29.49 -0.37
N TYR A 5 3.25 30.19 0.77
CA TYR A 5 1.99 30.48 1.47
C TYR A 5 1.21 31.60 0.77
N LEU A 6 1.88 32.66 0.31
CA LEU A 6 1.26 33.78 -0.42
C LEU A 6 1.10 33.50 -1.92
N HIS A 7 1.32 32.27 -2.38
CA HIS A 7 1.23 31.92 -3.79
C HIS A 7 -0.17 32.19 -4.34
N TYR A 8 -0.25 32.89 -5.47
CA TYR A 8 -1.46 33.06 -6.26
C TYR A 8 -1.27 32.42 -7.64
N ASN A 9 -2.36 31.87 -8.18
CA ASN A 9 -2.36 31.38 -9.54
C ASN A 9 -2.47 32.56 -10.50
N GLU A 10 -1.42 32.83 -11.28
CA GLU A 10 -1.34 34.00 -12.16
C GLU A 10 -2.51 34.13 -13.14
N ARG A 11 -3.07 33.00 -13.62
CA ARG A 11 -4.16 33.01 -14.60
C ARG A 11 -5.52 33.33 -13.99
N SER A 12 -5.80 32.82 -12.79
CA SER A 12 -7.08 33.03 -12.11
C SER A 12 -7.07 34.22 -11.14
N GLY A 13 -5.88 34.70 -10.75
CA GLY A 13 -5.71 35.73 -9.71
C GLY A 13 -6.07 35.24 -8.30
N LEU A 14 -6.41 33.97 -8.13
CA LEU A 14 -6.85 33.41 -6.86
C LEU A 14 -5.65 32.94 -6.02
N LEU A 15 -5.72 33.20 -4.72
CA LEU A 15 -4.78 32.65 -3.75
C LEU A 15 -4.81 31.12 -3.83
N SER A 16 -3.64 30.53 -4.00
CA SER A 16 -3.42 29.09 -4.22
C SER A 16 -2.25 28.63 -3.34
N PRO A 17 -2.38 28.71 -2.01
CA PRO A 17 -1.27 28.45 -1.11
C PRO A 17 -0.79 27.00 -1.25
N LEU A 18 0.52 26.79 -1.29
CA LEU A 18 1.11 25.45 -1.31
C LEU A 18 1.35 24.90 0.10
N ILE A 19 1.28 25.76 1.12
CA ILE A 19 1.49 25.43 2.53
C ILE A 19 0.21 25.75 3.29
N ALA A 20 -0.19 24.85 4.20
CA ALA A 20 -1.34 25.08 5.06
C ALA A 20 -1.09 26.26 6.03
N GLU A 21 -2.14 26.99 6.37
CA GLU A 21 -2.06 28.17 7.24
C GLU A 21 -1.54 27.82 8.64
N ASP A 22 -2.09 26.78 9.26
CA ASP A 22 -1.65 26.30 10.57
C ASP A 22 -0.17 25.90 10.58
N ILE A 23 0.31 25.29 9.50
CA ILE A 23 1.73 24.91 9.36
C ILE A 23 2.61 26.15 9.12
N TYR A 24 2.15 27.11 8.33
CA TYR A 24 2.87 28.36 8.12
C TYR A 24 3.05 29.12 9.44
N GLU A 25 1.99 29.22 10.25
CA GLU A 25 2.03 29.87 11.57
C GLU A 25 3.04 29.19 12.51
N VAL A 26 3.01 27.85 12.59
CA VAL A 26 3.97 27.07 13.39
C VAL A 26 5.40 27.33 12.95
N ILE A 27 5.67 27.32 11.63
CA ILE A 27 6.99 27.58 11.09
C ILE A 27 7.45 29.00 11.43
N MET A 28 6.61 30.01 11.20
CA MET A 28 6.95 31.41 11.45
C MET A 28 7.20 31.69 12.93
N LYS A 29 6.40 31.10 13.83
CA LYS A 29 6.57 31.20 15.28
C LYS A 29 7.91 30.62 15.75
N ASN A 30 8.43 29.62 15.06
CA ASN A 30 9.65 28.90 15.44
C ASN A 30 10.80 29.08 14.43
N ALA A 31 10.73 30.10 13.57
CA ALA A 31 11.60 30.22 12.39
C ALA A 31 13.08 30.17 12.73
N ALA A 32 13.53 30.97 13.71
CA ALA A 32 14.94 31.01 14.11
C ALA A 32 15.48 29.64 14.53
N ARG A 33 14.66 28.86 15.25
CA ARG A 33 15.04 27.52 15.70
C ARG A 33 15.08 26.54 14.52
N LEU A 34 14.01 26.49 13.72
CA LEU A 34 13.92 25.58 12.58
C LEU A 34 15.00 25.85 11.52
N ASP A 35 15.28 27.12 11.24
CA ASP A 35 16.31 27.53 10.28
C ASP A 35 17.72 27.14 10.75
N SER A 36 17.98 27.19 12.06
CA SER A 36 19.29 26.80 12.63
C SER A 36 19.58 25.30 12.58
N GLU A 37 18.55 24.45 12.51
CA GLU A 37 18.70 23.00 12.51
C GLU A 37 18.93 22.43 11.11
N ILE A 38 18.60 23.19 10.05
CA ILE A 38 18.76 22.74 8.67
C ILE A 38 20.24 22.70 8.27
N ILE A 39 20.70 21.52 7.86
CA ILE A 39 22.08 21.29 7.40
C ILE A 39 22.08 21.07 5.89
N TYR A 40 22.34 22.14 5.13
CA TYR A 40 22.30 22.11 3.66
C TYR A 40 23.33 21.19 3.00
N ASP A 41 24.45 20.91 3.65
CA ASP A 41 25.46 19.98 3.11
C ASP A 41 24.91 18.56 2.91
N ARG A 42 23.82 18.20 3.60
CA ARG A 42 23.12 16.93 3.41
C ARG A 42 22.37 16.85 2.07
N ASP A 43 22.27 17.93 1.30
CA ASP A 43 21.78 17.84 -0.09
C ASP A 43 22.74 17.05 -0.99
N PHE A 44 24.04 17.03 -0.68
CA PHE A 44 25.07 16.29 -1.44
C PHE A 44 25.13 14.79 -1.10
N ASP A 45 24.33 14.34 -0.13
CA ASP A 45 24.27 12.92 0.25
C ASP A 45 23.53 12.06 -0.79
N TYR A 46 22.63 12.69 -1.57
CA TYR A 46 21.91 12.07 -2.67
C TYR A 46 22.82 11.82 -3.87
N ASP A 47 22.67 10.66 -4.50
CA ASP A 47 23.27 10.45 -5.81
C ASP A 47 22.51 11.24 -6.90
N TYR A 48 23.07 11.26 -8.11
CA TYR A 48 22.51 12.02 -9.22
C TYR A 48 21.05 11.63 -9.52
N PHE A 49 20.75 10.33 -9.60
CA PHE A 49 19.41 9.86 -9.96
C PHE A 49 18.38 10.09 -8.85
N GLY A 50 18.79 9.92 -7.59
CA GLY A 50 17.99 10.24 -6.43
C GLY A 50 17.64 11.73 -6.38
N PHE A 51 18.63 12.60 -6.58
CA PHE A 51 18.39 14.04 -6.65
C PHE A 51 17.47 14.42 -7.82
N LYS A 52 17.70 13.90 -9.03
CA LYS A 52 16.83 14.15 -10.19
C LYS A 52 15.41 13.64 -9.99
N THR A 53 15.24 12.55 -9.24
CA THR A 53 13.91 12.05 -8.86
C THR A 53 13.20 13.04 -7.93
N LEU A 54 13.92 13.58 -6.93
CA LEU A 54 13.38 14.62 -6.03
C LEU A 54 13.00 15.89 -6.80
N GLU A 55 13.89 16.41 -7.63
CA GLU A 55 13.69 17.62 -8.46
C GLU A 55 12.49 17.48 -9.41
N ARG A 56 12.31 16.30 -10.00
CA ARG A 56 11.21 16.06 -10.94
C ARG A 56 9.85 16.15 -10.25
N SER A 57 9.68 15.53 -9.09
CA SER A 57 8.36 15.22 -8.55
C SER A 57 8.10 15.59 -7.08
N TYR A 58 9.13 15.71 -6.23
CA TYR A 58 8.96 15.83 -4.77
C TYR A 58 9.16 17.25 -4.24
N LEU A 59 10.02 18.05 -4.87
CA LEU A 59 10.28 19.42 -4.47
C LEU A 59 9.20 20.35 -5.06
N LEU A 60 8.56 21.15 -4.20
CA LEU A 60 7.51 22.09 -4.63
C LEU A 60 8.05 23.13 -5.62
N LYS A 61 7.19 23.55 -6.54
CA LYS A 61 7.51 24.47 -7.65
C LYS A 61 6.57 25.67 -7.65
N LEU A 62 7.11 26.85 -7.93
CA LEU A 62 6.37 28.08 -8.22
C LEU A 62 6.71 28.54 -9.65
N GLY A 63 5.70 28.80 -10.49
CA GLY A 63 5.93 29.16 -11.89
C GLY A 63 6.71 28.11 -12.68
N GLY A 64 6.67 26.84 -12.27
CA GLY A 64 7.47 25.74 -12.87
C GLY A 64 8.90 25.62 -12.35
N VAL A 65 9.37 26.56 -11.52
CA VAL A 65 10.72 26.57 -10.94
C VAL A 65 10.70 25.95 -9.55
N VAL A 66 11.67 25.08 -9.24
CA VAL A 66 11.82 24.45 -7.92
C VAL A 66 12.17 25.51 -6.87
N VAL A 67 11.39 25.55 -5.79
CA VAL A 67 11.60 26.50 -4.66
C VAL A 67 11.99 25.81 -3.35
N GLU A 68 11.90 24.49 -3.30
CA GLU A 68 12.38 23.68 -2.18
C GLU A 68 13.75 23.07 -2.50
N ARG A 69 14.69 23.19 -1.56
CA ARG A 69 15.82 22.26 -1.47
C ARG A 69 15.35 20.95 -0.85
N PRO A 70 16.05 19.81 -1.04
CA PRO A 70 15.71 18.57 -0.34
C PRO A 70 15.55 18.78 1.17
N GLN A 71 16.45 19.51 1.84
CA GLN A 71 16.28 19.80 3.27
C GLN A 71 15.00 20.56 3.61
N HIS A 72 14.55 21.50 2.77
CA HIS A 72 13.29 22.23 2.99
C HIS A 72 12.10 21.28 2.95
N MET A 73 12.07 20.35 1.98
CA MET A 73 11.03 19.33 1.90
C MET A 73 11.02 18.44 3.15
N LEU A 74 12.18 17.98 3.61
CA LEU A 74 12.29 17.13 4.80
C LEU A 74 11.83 17.87 6.07
N MET A 75 12.19 19.15 6.23
CA MET A 75 11.73 19.96 7.36
C MET A 75 10.22 20.23 7.27
N ARG A 76 9.69 20.57 6.09
CA ARG A 76 8.24 20.72 5.87
C ARG A 76 7.49 19.44 6.25
N VAL A 77 7.98 18.27 5.83
CA VAL A 77 7.37 16.99 6.20
C VAL A 77 7.39 16.79 7.70
N SER A 78 8.51 17.07 8.35
CA SER A 78 8.68 16.90 9.79
C SER A 78 7.73 17.81 10.58
N VAL A 79 7.67 19.10 10.25
CA VAL A 79 6.71 20.03 10.88
C VAL A 79 5.26 19.68 10.51
N GLY A 80 5.01 19.21 9.28
CA GLY A 80 3.69 18.77 8.83
C GLY A 80 3.13 17.58 9.64
N ILE A 81 4.00 16.69 10.11
CA ILE A 81 3.63 15.54 10.96
C ILE A 81 3.51 15.96 12.43
N HIS A 82 4.44 16.76 12.94
CA HIS A 82 4.58 17.01 14.38
C HIS A 82 3.94 18.32 14.87
N LYS A 83 3.67 19.28 13.98
CA LYS A 83 3.12 20.61 14.28
C LYS A 83 3.92 21.32 15.38
N ASP A 84 3.25 21.75 16.45
CA ASP A 84 3.84 22.48 17.58
C ASP A 84 4.86 21.67 18.40
N ASP A 85 4.94 20.35 18.21
CA ASP A 85 5.96 19.49 18.81
C ASP A 85 7.28 19.59 18.03
N ILE A 86 7.94 20.75 18.19
CA ILE A 86 9.15 21.12 17.47
C ILE A 86 10.32 20.18 17.78
N ASP A 87 10.41 19.66 19.01
CA ASP A 87 11.48 18.72 19.40
C ASP A 87 11.38 17.41 18.59
N SER A 88 10.17 16.88 18.44
CA SER A 88 9.95 15.70 17.60
C SER A 88 10.09 16.01 16.11
N ALA A 89 9.70 17.21 15.66
CA ALA A 89 9.93 17.66 14.28
C ALA A 89 11.44 17.67 13.95
N ILE A 90 12.26 18.26 14.82
CA ILE A 90 13.73 18.32 14.65
C ILE A 90 14.32 16.92 14.67
N ARG A 91 13.89 16.06 15.60
CA ARG A 91 14.33 14.65 15.65
C ARG A 91 14.04 13.92 14.34
N THR A 92 12.81 14.01 13.84
CA THR A 92 12.39 13.41 12.58
C THR A 92 13.18 13.97 11.40
N TYR A 93 13.40 15.29 11.36
CA TYR A 93 14.22 15.95 10.33
C TYR A 93 15.63 15.39 10.29
N HIS A 94 16.33 15.28 11.43
CA HIS A 94 17.69 14.76 11.44
C HIS A 94 17.75 13.29 11.03
N LEU A 95 16.81 12.46 11.48
CA LEU A 95 16.77 11.06 11.10
C LEU A 95 16.50 10.87 9.59
N MET A 96 15.59 11.65 9.02
CA MET A 96 15.31 11.61 7.58
C MET A 96 16.47 12.17 6.75
N SER A 97 17.03 13.32 7.13
CA SER A 97 18.14 13.97 6.39
C SER A 97 19.45 13.19 6.46
N GLN A 98 19.66 12.38 7.51
CA GLN A 98 20.75 11.40 7.58
C GLN A 98 20.40 10.04 6.96
N ARG A 99 19.22 9.94 6.33
CA ARG A 99 18.74 8.79 5.54
C ARG A 99 18.54 7.51 6.35
N TRP A 100 18.21 7.60 7.64
CA TRP A 100 17.89 6.43 8.46
C TRP A 100 16.59 5.75 8.05
N PHE A 101 15.61 6.55 7.64
CA PHE A 101 14.34 6.10 7.09
C PHE A 101 13.78 7.17 6.14
N THR A 102 12.73 6.82 5.41
CA THR A 102 11.90 7.78 4.68
C THR A 102 10.42 7.45 4.88
N HIS A 103 9.58 8.48 4.92
CA HIS A 103 8.15 8.32 4.73
C HIS A 103 7.81 8.02 3.27
N ALA A 104 6.63 7.45 3.03
CA ALA A 104 6.15 7.15 1.69
C ALA A 104 5.88 8.42 0.86
N SER A 105 5.81 8.26 -0.47
CA SER A 105 5.69 9.39 -1.40
C SER A 105 4.53 10.34 -1.10
N PRO A 106 3.30 9.88 -0.78
CA PRO A 106 2.19 10.79 -0.49
C PRO A 106 2.45 11.67 0.74
N THR A 107 3.11 11.11 1.77
CA THR A 107 3.54 11.91 2.92
C THR A 107 4.57 12.97 2.51
N LEU A 108 5.58 12.62 1.72
CA LEU A 108 6.59 13.58 1.24
C LEU A 108 5.98 14.69 0.35
N PHE A 109 5.00 14.33 -0.49
CA PHE A 109 4.30 15.29 -1.35
C PHE A 109 3.41 16.24 -0.58
N ASN A 110 2.66 15.73 0.40
CA ASN A 110 1.48 16.42 0.91
C ASN A 110 1.59 16.89 2.37
N ALA A 111 2.56 16.41 3.15
CA ALA A 111 2.76 16.90 4.51
C ALA A 111 3.07 18.40 4.49
N GLY A 112 2.38 19.16 5.35
CA GLY A 112 2.48 20.61 5.40
C GLY A 112 1.64 21.38 4.38
N THR A 113 0.94 20.69 3.46
CA THR A 113 0.12 21.32 2.41
C THR A 113 -1.36 21.46 2.85
N PRO A 114 -2.19 22.30 2.20
CA PRO A 114 -3.57 22.57 2.65
C PRO A 114 -4.51 21.37 2.71
N ARG A 115 -4.25 20.30 1.94
CA ARG A 115 -5.04 19.05 1.97
C ARG A 115 -4.11 17.86 2.06
N PRO A 116 -3.58 17.57 3.27
CA PRO A 116 -2.50 16.62 3.45
C PRO A 116 -3.02 15.17 3.39
N GLN A 117 -3.20 14.59 2.20
CA GLN A 117 -3.46 13.15 2.03
C GLN A 117 -2.10 12.42 2.08
N LEU A 118 -1.75 11.87 3.24
CA LEU A 118 -0.45 11.31 3.58
C LEU A 118 -0.37 9.79 3.40
N SER A 119 -1.52 9.10 3.41
CA SER A 119 -1.64 7.65 3.28
C SER A 119 -1.41 7.18 1.83
N SER A 120 -0.95 5.94 1.68
CA SER A 120 -0.48 5.42 0.39
C SER A 120 -1.47 4.52 -0.33
N CYS A 121 -2.14 3.64 0.43
CA CYS A 121 -3.02 2.63 -0.15
C CYS A 121 -4.33 2.56 0.62
N PHE A 122 -5.38 2.13 -0.09
CA PHE A 122 -6.72 1.95 0.43
C PHE A 122 -7.23 0.57 0.04
N LEU A 123 -7.92 -0.11 0.95
CA LEU A 123 -8.56 -1.40 0.71
C LEU A 123 -10.06 -1.21 0.81
N ILE A 124 -10.79 -1.63 -0.21
CA ILE A 124 -12.22 -1.43 -0.33
C ILE A 124 -12.86 -2.79 -0.58
N CYS A 125 -13.96 -3.10 0.12
CA CYS A 125 -14.83 -4.17 -0.34
C CYS A 125 -16.00 -3.57 -1.11
N MET A 126 -16.42 -4.25 -2.17
CA MET A 126 -17.63 -3.93 -2.89
C MET A 126 -18.83 -3.88 -1.93
N LYS A 127 -19.52 -2.74 -1.89
CA LYS A 127 -20.54 -2.45 -0.86
C LYS A 127 -21.73 -3.40 -0.92
N ASP A 128 -22.23 -3.69 -2.11
CA ASP A 128 -23.41 -4.52 -2.31
C ASP A 128 -23.44 -5.10 -3.76
N ASP A 129 -24.15 -6.21 -3.94
CA ASP A 129 -24.42 -6.83 -5.24
C ASP A 129 -25.64 -6.18 -5.92
N SER A 130 -25.53 -4.88 -6.14
CA SER A 130 -26.53 -4.00 -6.75
C SER A 130 -25.87 -2.91 -7.57
N ILE A 131 -26.62 -2.26 -8.46
CA ILE A 131 -26.08 -1.15 -9.27
C ILE A 131 -25.67 0.00 -8.36
N GLU A 132 -26.48 0.31 -7.35
CA GLU A 132 -26.21 1.32 -6.33
C GLU A 132 -24.90 1.00 -5.59
N GLY A 133 -24.74 -0.23 -5.07
CA GLY A 133 -23.52 -0.66 -4.39
C GLY A 133 -22.27 -0.60 -5.29
N ILE A 134 -22.39 -1.00 -6.55
CA ILE A 134 -21.31 -0.95 -7.54
C ILE A 134 -20.88 0.49 -7.83
N TYR A 135 -21.83 1.39 -8.09
CA TYR A 135 -21.53 2.77 -8.44
C TYR A 135 -21.06 3.59 -7.23
N ASP A 136 -21.56 3.30 -6.02
CA ASP A 136 -21.03 3.90 -4.79
C ASP A 136 -19.58 3.47 -4.54
N THR A 137 -19.27 2.19 -4.74
CA THR A 137 -17.89 1.67 -4.67
C THR A 137 -17.00 2.32 -5.73
N LEU A 138 -17.49 2.45 -6.97
CA LEU A 138 -16.75 3.11 -8.06
C LEU A 138 -16.47 4.59 -7.77
N LYS A 139 -17.47 5.32 -7.24
CA LYS A 139 -17.31 6.70 -6.79
C LYS A 139 -16.25 6.80 -5.70
N GLU A 140 -16.28 5.89 -4.73
CA GLU A 140 -15.27 5.83 -3.67
C GLU A 140 -13.86 5.64 -4.25
N CYS A 141 -13.70 4.70 -5.19
CA CYS A 141 -12.45 4.48 -5.91
C CYS A 141 -11.98 5.73 -6.67
N ALA A 142 -12.89 6.42 -7.37
CA ALA A 142 -12.56 7.64 -8.11
C ALA A 142 -12.07 8.77 -7.19
N VAL A 143 -12.74 8.97 -6.05
CA VAL A 143 -12.37 10.01 -5.07
C VAL A 143 -11.02 9.70 -4.41
N ILE A 144 -10.75 8.43 -4.09
CA ILE A 144 -9.45 7.99 -3.57
C ILE A 144 -8.34 8.15 -4.61
N SER A 145 -8.58 7.71 -5.86
CA SER A 145 -7.60 7.80 -6.95
C SER A 145 -7.21 9.26 -7.22
N LYS A 146 -8.18 10.19 -7.23
CA LYS A 146 -7.92 11.62 -7.37
C LYS A 146 -6.89 12.13 -6.37
N SER A 147 -6.94 11.64 -5.13
CA SER A 147 -6.01 11.98 -4.04
C SER A 147 -4.76 11.10 -3.99
N ALA A 148 -4.41 10.45 -5.09
CA ALA A 148 -3.18 9.67 -5.30
C ALA A 148 -3.01 8.42 -4.40
N GLY A 149 -4.11 7.81 -3.96
CA GLY A 149 -4.10 6.51 -3.30
C GLY A 149 -4.15 5.34 -4.28
N GLY A 150 -3.31 4.33 -4.09
CA GLY A 150 -3.47 3.02 -4.74
C GLY A 150 -4.60 2.20 -4.10
N ILE A 151 -5.32 1.38 -4.87
CA ILE A 151 -6.53 0.71 -4.38
C ILE A 151 -6.39 -0.81 -4.50
N GLY A 152 -6.73 -1.55 -3.44
CA GLY A 152 -7.15 -2.95 -3.52
C GLY A 152 -8.66 -3.04 -3.37
N VAL A 153 -9.35 -3.72 -4.30
CA VAL A 153 -10.82 -3.88 -4.26
C VAL A 153 -11.22 -5.34 -4.31
N SER A 154 -11.97 -5.82 -3.32
CA SER A 154 -12.54 -7.16 -3.34
C SER A 154 -13.91 -7.17 -4.02
N VAL A 155 -14.12 -8.07 -5.00
CA VAL A 155 -15.37 -8.15 -5.79
C VAL A 155 -16.07 -9.50 -5.70
N HIS A 156 -15.71 -10.32 -4.70
CA HIS A 156 -16.21 -11.70 -4.51
C HIS A 156 -17.73 -11.83 -4.41
N ASN A 157 -18.41 -10.77 -3.98
CA ASN A 157 -19.84 -10.73 -3.73
C ASN A 157 -20.68 -10.37 -4.97
N ILE A 158 -20.07 -9.96 -6.08
CA ILE A 158 -20.80 -9.63 -7.31
C ILE A 158 -21.27 -10.89 -8.03
N ARG A 159 -22.55 -10.96 -8.39
CA ARG A 159 -23.11 -12.12 -9.07
C ARG A 159 -22.45 -12.39 -10.42
N ALA A 160 -22.21 -13.67 -10.69
CA ALA A 160 -21.58 -14.14 -11.92
C ALA A 160 -22.48 -14.06 -13.16
N THR A 161 -21.89 -14.24 -14.34
CA THR A 161 -22.59 -14.27 -15.63
C THR A 161 -23.77 -15.27 -15.63
N GLY A 162 -24.89 -14.86 -16.22
CA GLY A 162 -26.10 -15.69 -16.33
C GLY A 162 -26.93 -15.78 -15.05
N SER A 163 -26.54 -15.13 -13.96
CA SER A 163 -27.29 -15.13 -12.70
C SER A 163 -28.55 -14.27 -12.78
N TYR A 164 -29.63 -14.70 -12.16
CA TYR A 164 -30.94 -14.03 -12.23
C TYR A 164 -30.95 -12.66 -11.54
N ILE A 165 -31.68 -11.70 -12.13
CA ILE A 165 -31.93 -10.36 -11.56
C ILE A 165 -33.43 -10.19 -11.32
N ARG A 166 -33.84 -10.31 -10.05
CA ARG A 166 -35.26 -10.29 -9.65
C ARG A 166 -36.00 -9.01 -10.03
N GLY A 167 -35.36 -7.85 -9.91
CA GLY A 167 -36.00 -6.55 -10.14
C GLY A 167 -36.30 -6.24 -11.61
N THR A 168 -35.51 -6.78 -12.54
CA THR A 168 -35.63 -6.50 -13.99
C THR A 168 -36.04 -7.73 -14.79
N ASN A 169 -36.19 -8.89 -14.13
CA ASN A 169 -36.43 -10.18 -14.75
C ASN A 169 -35.42 -10.54 -15.86
N GLY A 170 -34.16 -10.09 -15.70
CA GLY A 170 -33.07 -10.32 -16.63
C GLY A 170 -31.97 -11.21 -16.05
N THR A 171 -30.86 -11.34 -16.77
CA THR A 171 -29.66 -12.06 -16.35
C THR A 171 -28.45 -11.14 -16.28
N SER A 172 -27.58 -11.36 -15.30
CA SER A 172 -26.32 -10.62 -15.15
C SER A 172 -25.34 -10.95 -16.27
N ASN A 173 -24.58 -9.94 -16.70
CA ASN A 173 -23.45 -10.09 -17.61
C ASN A 173 -22.12 -10.38 -16.87
N GLY A 174 -22.18 -10.60 -15.55
CA GLY A 174 -21.04 -10.96 -14.71
C GLY A 174 -20.08 -9.81 -14.42
N ILE A 175 -18.89 -10.16 -13.93
CA ILE A 175 -17.90 -9.19 -13.46
C ILE A 175 -17.14 -8.48 -14.58
N VAL A 176 -17.02 -9.08 -15.79
CA VAL A 176 -16.19 -8.53 -16.86
C VAL A 176 -16.65 -7.13 -17.30
N PRO A 177 -17.94 -6.88 -17.65
CA PRO A 177 -18.39 -5.54 -18.02
C PRO A 177 -18.28 -4.54 -16.88
N MET A 178 -18.53 -4.98 -15.63
CA MET A 178 -18.35 -4.13 -14.45
C MET A 178 -16.89 -3.68 -14.34
N LEU A 179 -15.94 -4.60 -14.43
CA LEU A 179 -14.51 -4.29 -14.31
C LEU A 179 -14.01 -3.40 -15.44
N ARG A 180 -14.65 -3.40 -16.62
CA ARG A 180 -14.35 -2.41 -17.66
C ARG A 180 -14.71 -0.98 -17.25
N VAL A 181 -15.81 -0.78 -16.52
CA VAL A 181 -16.16 0.54 -15.98
C VAL A 181 -15.11 1.00 -14.94
N PHE A 182 -14.63 0.09 -14.10
CA PHE A 182 -13.52 0.37 -13.17
C PHE A 182 -12.22 0.68 -13.91
N ASN A 183 -11.92 -0.05 -14.99
CA ASN A 183 -10.76 0.20 -15.86
C ASN A 183 -10.78 1.62 -16.45
N ASP A 184 -11.91 2.00 -17.05
CA ASP A 184 -12.05 3.31 -17.68
C ASP A 184 -12.01 4.44 -16.64
N THR A 185 -12.53 4.19 -15.43
CA THR A 185 -12.40 5.12 -14.30
C THR A 185 -10.94 5.27 -13.84
N ALA A 186 -10.17 4.17 -13.77
CA ALA A 186 -8.75 4.22 -13.42
C ALA A 186 -7.94 5.02 -14.45
N ARG A 187 -8.29 4.92 -15.74
CA ARG A 187 -7.70 5.71 -16.82
C ARG A 187 -8.09 7.18 -16.78
N TYR A 188 -9.36 7.47 -16.44
CA TYR A 188 -9.89 8.83 -16.42
C TYR A 188 -9.34 9.64 -15.25
N VAL A 189 -9.25 9.02 -14.07
CA VAL A 189 -8.80 9.70 -12.84
C VAL A 189 -7.30 9.48 -12.64
N ASP A 190 -6.50 10.26 -13.37
CA ASP A 190 -5.06 10.36 -13.13
C ASP A 190 -4.78 11.00 -11.76
N GLN A 191 -3.93 10.35 -10.98
CA GLN A 191 -3.60 10.71 -9.61
C GLN A 191 -2.86 12.05 -9.55
N GLY A 192 -3.41 13.00 -8.78
CA GLY A 192 -2.72 14.24 -8.41
C GLY A 192 -2.39 15.16 -9.59
N GLY A 193 -3.20 15.18 -10.65
CA GLY A 193 -3.02 16.07 -11.80
C GLY A 193 -1.93 15.63 -12.77
N GLY A 194 -1.85 14.34 -13.06
CA GLY A 194 -0.86 13.76 -13.99
C GLY A 194 0.46 13.33 -13.33
N LYS A 195 0.53 13.30 -11.99
CA LYS A 195 1.73 12.84 -11.26
C LYS A 195 1.88 11.31 -11.34
N ARG A 196 0.77 10.56 -11.33
CA ARG A 196 0.74 9.08 -11.49
C ARG A 196 -0.58 8.65 -12.17
N LYS A 197 -0.58 7.48 -12.81
CA LYS A 197 -1.81 6.86 -13.33
C LYS A 197 -2.61 6.23 -12.18
N GLY A 198 -3.93 6.21 -12.29
CA GLY A 198 -4.78 5.43 -11.37
C GLY A 198 -4.42 3.94 -11.45
N ALA A 199 -4.36 3.26 -10.29
CA ALA A 199 -3.97 1.85 -10.22
C ALA A 199 -4.81 1.11 -9.18
N PHE A 200 -5.63 0.18 -9.66
CA PHE A 200 -6.50 -0.66 -8.82
C PHE A 200 -6.10 -2.13 -8.99
N ALA A 201 -5.90 -2.85 -7.87
CA ALA A 201 -5.81 -4.30 -7.84
C ALA A 201 -7.17 -4.89 -7.45
N VAL A 202 -7.72 -5.73 -8.32
CA VAL A 202 -8.98 -6.42 -8.10
C VAL A 202 -8.70 -7.79 -7.52
N TYR A 203 -9.34 -8.11 -6.39
CA TYR A 203 -9.23 -9.37 -5.68
C TYR A 203 -10.46 -10.24 -5.94
N LEU A 204 -10.22 -11.49 -6.36
CA LEU A 204 -11.26 -12.49 -6.59
C LEU A 204 -10.88 -13.84 -5.97
N GLU A 205 -11.82 -14.53 -5.32
CA GLU A 205 -11.63 -15.90 -4.86
C GLU A 205 -11.82 -16.91 -6.01
N PRO A 206 -11.01 -17.98 -6.11
CA PRO A 206 -10.99 -18.88 -7.26
C PRO A 206 -12.22 -19.78 -7.42
N TRP A 207 -13.18 -19.74 -6.47
CA TRP A 207 -14.48 -20.41 -6.62
C TRP A 207 -15.49 -19.60 -7.44
N HIS A 208 -15.21 -18.33 -7.74
CA HIS A 208 -16.16 -17.49 -8.45
C HIS A 208 -16.40 -17.99 -9.88
N ALA A 209 -17.64 -18.00 -10.35
CA ALA A 209 -17.97 -18.61 -11.65
C ALA A 209 -17.41 -17.88 -12.88
N ASP A 210 -17.08 -16.60 -12.78
CA ASP A 210 -16.39 -15.84 -13.85
C ASP A 210 -14.84 -15.88 -13.72
N ILE A 211 -14.27 -16.86 -13.01
CA ILE A 211 -12.83 -16.88 -12.71
C ILE A 211 -11.94 -17.01 -13.96
N PHE A 212 -12.36 -17.76 -14.98
CA PHE A 212 -11.56 -17.93 -16.19
C PHE A 212 -11.47 -16.62 -16.99
N GLU A 213 -12.61 -15.95 -17.14
CA GLU A 213 -12.68 -14.66 -17.80
C GLU A 213 -11.89 -13.60 -17.04
N PHE A 214 -11.89 -13.65 -15.70
CA PHE A 214 -11.08 -12.80 -14.85
C PHE A 214 -9.57 -12.94 -15.13
N LEU A 215 -9.07 -14.16 -15.31
CA LEU A 215 -7.67 -14.44 -15.64
C LEU A 215 -7.26 -13.92 -17.03
N ASP A 216 -8.22 -13.70 -17.91
CA ASP A 216 -7.98 -13.21 -19.28
C ASP A 216 -7.95 -11.69 -19.40
N LEU A 217 -8.44 -10.94 -18.39
CA LEU A 217 -8.67 -9.50 -18.50
C LEU A 217 -7.42 -8.67 -18.84
N ARG A 218 -6.23 -9.12 -18.44
CA ARG A 218 -4.95 -8.41 -18.71
C ARG A 218 -4.21 -8.94 -19.93
N LYS A 219 -4.67 -10.02 -20.57
CA LYS A 219 -3.97 -10.60 -21.73
C LYS A 219 -3.96 -9.60 -22.90
N ASN A 220 -2.87 -9.60 -23.66
CA ASN A 220 -2.74 -8.67 -24.79
C ASN A 220 -3.61 -9.08 -25.98
N HIS A 221 -3.73 -10.39 -26.25
CA HIS A 221 -4.59 -10.93 -27.31
C HIS A 221 -6.04 -11.08 -26.84
N GLY A 222 -6.95 -11.33 -27.79
CA GLY A 222 -8.39 -11.53 -27.56
C GLY A 222 -9.22 -10.26 -27.79
N LYS A 223 -10.52 -10.36 -27.53
CA LYS A 223 -11.49 -9.28 -27.81
C LYS A 223 -11.40 -8.15 -26.79
N GLU A 224 -11.36 -6.91 -27.25
CA GLU A 224 -11.22 -5.71 -26.40
C GLU A 224 -12.35 -5.58 -25.37
N GLU A 225 -13.57 -5.99 -25.73
CA GLU A 225 -14.72 -5.97 -24.84
C GLU A 225 -14.58 -6.91 -23.63
N ASN A 226 -13.59 -7.80 -23.64
CA ASN A 226 -13.27 -8.74 -22.57
C ASN A 226 -11.91 -8.40 -21.92
N ARG A 227 -11.45 -7.15 -21.98
CA ARG A 227 -10.16 -6.71 -21.45
C ARG A 227 -10.30 -5.49 -20.54
N ALA A 228 -9.45 -5.46 -19.52
CA ALA A 228 -9.33 -4.38 -18.54
C ALA A 228 -7.86 -4.24 -18.12
N ARG A 229 -7.01 -3.83 -19.07
CA ARG A 229 -5.54 -3.90 -18.95
C ARG A 229 -4.93 -2.85 -18.02
N ASP A 230 -5.66 -1.79 -17.71
CA ASP A 230 -5.22 -0.75 -16.78
C ASP A 230 -5.49 -1.16 -15.31
N LEU A 231 -6.20 -2.27 -15.09
CA LEU A 231 -6.36 -2.90 -13.77
C LEU A 231 -5.28 -3.97 -13.51
N PHE A 232 -5.00 -4.19 -12.24
CA PHE A 232 -4.21 -5.31 -11.73
C PHE A 232 -5.15 -6.37 -11.16
N PHE A 233 -4.74 -7.63 -11.19
CA PHE A 233 -5.57 -8.76 -10.78
C PHE A 233 -4.86 -9.58 -9.73
N ALA A 234 -5.61 -10.05 -8.74
CA ALA A 234 -5.12 -10.81 -7.61
C ALA A 234 -6.10 -11.92 -7.24
N LEU A 235 -5.58 -13.08 -6.86
CA LEU A 235 -6.35 -14.19 -6.32
C LEU A 235 -6.28 -14.20 -4.80
N TRP A 236 -7.46 -14.33 -4.18
CA TRP A 236 -7.63 -14.54 -2.75
C TRP A 236 -7.93 -16.01 -2.50
N VAL A 237 -6.87 -16.80 -2.32
CA VAL A 237 -6.89 -18.26 -2.47
C VAL A 237 -7.16 -18.95 -1.13
N PRO A 238 -8.25 -19.72 -0.99
CA PRO A 238 -8.45 -20.58 0.17
C PRO A 238 -7.51 -21.81 0.12
N ASP A 239 -7.11 -22.31 1.29
CA ASP A 239 -6.27 -23.50 1.47
C ASP A 239 -6.90 -24.71 0.74
N LEU A 240 -8.24 -24.82 0.78
CA LEU A 240 -9.01 -25.89 0.10
C LEU A 240 -8.72 -25.96 -1.41
N PHE A 241 -8.61 -24.82 -2.10
CA PHE A 241 -8.31 -24.85 -3.54
C PHE A 241 -6.95 -25.48 -3.80
N MET A 242 -5.93 -25.11 -3.01
CA MET A 242 -4.59 -25.68 -3.12
C MET A 242 -4.56 -27.19 -2.80
N GLN A 243 -5.31 -27.61 -1.79
CA GLN A 243 -5.47 -29.03 -1.46
C GLN A 243 -6.10 -29.81 -2.63
N ARG A 244 -7.16 -29.28 -3.25
CA ARG A 244 -7.83 -29.92 -4.39
C ARG A 244 -6.95 -29.99 -5.63
N VAL A 245 -6.15 -28.96 -5.89
CA VAL A 245 -5.14 -28.98 -6.98
C VAL A 245 -4.11 -30.09 -6.73
N GLN A 246 -3.59 -30.18 -5.50
CA GLN A 246 -2.59 -31.18 -5.12
C GLN A 246 -3.13 -32.61 -5.23
N ASN A 247 -4.37 -32.85 -4.80
CA ASN A 247 -5.00 -34.17 -4.79
C ASN A 247 -5.66 -34.54 -6.13
N ASN A 248 -5.61 -33.65 -7.13
CA ASN A 248 -6.30 -33.83 -8.42
C ASN A 248 -7.81 -34.06 -8.26
N GLU A 249 -8.44 -33.26 -7.39
CA GLU A 249 -9.88 -33.29 -7.13
C GLU A 249 -10.64 -32.31 -8.02
N ASP A 250 -11.96 -32.45 -8.05
CA ASP A 250 -12.86 -31.50 -8.71
C ASP A 250 -12.97 -30.19 -7.92
N TRP A 251 -13.22 -29.08 -8.61
CA TRP A 251 -13.46 -27.76 -8.08
C TRP A 251 -14.79 -27.22 -8.63
N SER A 252 -15.59 -26.67 -7.73
CA SER A 252 -16.94 -26.19 -7.99
C SER A 252 -16.93 -24.66 -8.07
N LEU A 253 -17.48 -24.16 -9.17
CA LEU A 253 -17.62 -22.75 -9.42
C LEU A 253 -19.03 -22.27 -9.04
N PHE A 254 -19.09 -21.20 -8.28
CA PHE A 254 -20.32 -20.67 -7.69
C PHE A 254 -20.59 -19.23 -8.08
N CYS A 255 -21.86 -18.86 -8.09
CA CYS A 255 -22.29 -17.47 -8.02
C CYS A 255 -22.55 -17.09 -6.56
N PRO A 256 -22.03 -15.95 -6.05
CA PRO A 256 -22.23 -15.54 -4.67
C PRO A 256 -23.70 -15.31 -4.29
N ASN A 257 -24.57 -14.93 -5.24
CA ASN A 257 -26.01 -14.82 -4.99
C ASN A 257 -26.69 -16.18 -4.75
N GLU A 258 -26.14 -17.28 -5.28
CA GLU A 258 -26.67 -18.63 -5.10
C GLU A 258 -25.99 -19.35 -3.92
N ALA A 259 -24.70 -19.08 -3.70
CA ALA A 259 -23.85 -19.62 -2.63
C ALA A 259 -23.30 -18.49 -1.72
N PRO A 260 -24.15 -17.79 -0.96
CA PRO A 260 -23.73 -16.63 -0.16
C PRO A 260 -22.84 -17.02 1.02
N GLY A 261 -22.04 -16.07 1.49
CA GLY A 261 -21.22 -16.19 2.70
C GLY A 261 -19.85 -16.84 2.52
N LEU A 262 -19.51 -17.36 1.34
CA LEU A 262 -18.18 -17.93 1.06
C LEU A 262 -17.05 -16.91 1.27
N ALA A 263 -17.28 -15.65 0.88
CA ALA A 263 -16.32 -14.56 1.10
C ALA A 263 -16.28 -14.05 2.55
N ASP A 264 -17.25 -14.42 3.39
CA ASP A 264 -17.42 -13.93 4.76
C ASP A 264 -16.93 -14.95 5.81
N CYS A 265 -16.37 -16.07 5.38
CA CYS A 265 -15.75 -17.07 6.24
C CYS A 265 -14.41 -17.56 5.66
N TRP A 266 -13.58 -18.18 6.49
CA TRP A 266 -12.25 -18.68 6.13
C TRP A 266 -11.95 -19.98 6.90
N GLY A 267 -10.93 -20.71 6.47
CA GLY A 267 -10.48 -21.96 7.07
C GLY A 267 -11.58 -23.03 7.08
N GLU A 268 -11.70 -23.77 8.19
CA GLU A 268 -12.65 -24.88 8.33
C GLU A 268 -14.10 -24.45 8.05
N LYS A 269 -14.51 -23.25 8.50
CA LYS A 269 -15.86 -22.72 8.26
C LYS A 269 -16.14 -22.51 6.77
N PHE A 270 -15.13 -22.06 6.02
CA PHE A 270 -15.22 -21.94 4.56
C PHE A 270 -15.35 -23.31 3.91
N GLU A 271 -14.53 -24.28 4.32
CA GLU A 271 -14.57 -25.62 3.77
C GLU A 271 -15.92 -26.31 3.97
N GLU A 272 -16.48 -26.23 5.17
CA GLU A 272 -17.79 -26.79 5.50
C GLU A 272 -18.89 -26.17 4.65
N LEU A 273 -18.90 -24.84 4.53
CA LEU A 273 -19.90 -24.11 3.77
C LEU A 273 -19.79 -24.41 2.26
N TYR A 274 -18.57 -24.43 1.74
CA TYR A 274 -18.28 -24.76 0.36
C TYR A 274 -18.76 -26.19 0.02
N LYS A 275 -18.35 -27.19 0.81
CA LYS A 275 -18.76 -28.60 0.64
C LYS A 275 -20.28 -28.77 0.80
N LYS A 276 -20.93 -27.97 1.65
CA LYS A 276 -22.40 -27.94 1.79
C LYS A 276 -23.07 -27.47 0.50
N TYR A 277 -22.56 -26.43 -0.15
CA TYR A 277 -23.11 -25.94 -1.42
C TYR A 277 -22.88 -26.91 -2.59
N GLU A 278 -21.77 -27.64 -2.58
CA GLU A 278 -21.55 -28.75 -3.52
C GLU A 278 -22.62 -29.83 -3.37
N LYS A 279 -22.85 -30.32 -2.14
CA LYS A 279 -23.88 -31.34 -1.85
C LYS A 279 -25.30 -30.87 -2.18
N ALA A 280 -25.56 -29.57 -2.06
CA ALA A 280 -26.84 -28.97 -2.40
C ALA A 280 -27.01 -28.72 -3.92
N GLY A 281 -26.04 -29.08 -4.76
CA GLY A 281 -26.11 -28.91 -6.21
C GLY A 281 -26.11 -27.46 -6.68
N LYS A 282 -25.52 -26.54 -5.89
CA LYS A 282 -25.50 -25.10 -6.20
C LYS A 282 -24.37 -24.67 -7.15
N ALA A 283 -23.48 -25.59 -7.52
CA ALA A 283 -22.38 -25.27 -8.42
C ALA A 283 -22.93 -24.94 -9.82
N LYS A 284 -22.51 -23.80 -10.38
CA LYS A 284 -22.82 -23.47 -11.79
C LYS A 284 -22.02 -24.35 -12.75
N LYS A 285 -20.82 -24.74 -12.34
CA LYS A 285 -19.92 -25.59 -13.12
C LYS A 285 -19.01 -26.35 -12.15
N VAL A 286 -18.72 -27.60 -12.48
CA VAL A 286 -17.70 -28.41 -11.81
C VAL A 286 -16.59 -28.69 -12.83
N ILE A 287 -15.34 -28.49 -12.43
CA ILE A 287 -14.15 -28.64 -13.26
C ILE A 287 -13.07 -29.40 -12.50
N PRO A 288 -12.09 -30.04 -13.14
CA PRO A 288 -10.89 -30.47 -12.43
C PRO A 288 -10.15 -29.24 -11.86
N ALA A 289 -9.73 -29.29 -10.58
CA ALA A 289 -9.05 -28.16 -9.94
C ALA A 289 -7.75 -27.78 -10.68
N GLN A 290 -7.04 -28.77 -11.22
CA GLN A 290 -5.83 -28.57 -12.00
C GLN A 290 -6.07 -27.79 -13.30
N THR A 291 -7.27 -27.87 -13.91
CA THR A 291 -7.60 -27.07 -15.09
C THR A 291 -7.51 -25.58 -14.77
N LEU A 292 -8.15 -25.15 -13.66
CA LEU A 292 -8.06 -23.75 -13.23
C LEU A 292 -6.63 -23.38 -12.85
N TRP A 293 -5.89 -24.27 -12.19
CA TRP A 293 -4.48 -24.04 -11.87
C TRP A 293 -3.62 -23.78 -13.12
N PHE A 294 -3.78 -24.56 -14.18
CA PHE A 294 -3.06 -24.34 -15.43
C PHE A 294 -3.40 -23.00 -16.07
N ASP A 295 -4.66 -22.57 -16.04
CA ASP A 295 -5.05 -21.25 -16.57
C ASP A 295 -4.48 -20.09 -15.73
N ILE A 296 -4.37 -20.26 -14.40
CA ILE A 296 -3.68 -19.30 -13.52
C ILE A 296 -2.21 -19.17 -13.92
N LEU A 297 -1.50 -20.30 -14.06
CA LEU A 297 -0.10 -20.32 -14.47
C LEU A 297 0.09 -19.69 -15.85
N LYS A 298 -0.80 -20.00 -16.80
CA LYS A 298 -0.75 -19.42 -18.14
C LYS A 298 -0.92 -17.90 -18.11
N ALA A 299 -1.86 -17.38 -17.34
CA ALA A 299 -2.04 -15.94 -17.16
C ALA A 299 -0.79 -15.29 -16.54
N GLN A 300 -0.18 -15.94 -15.54
CA GLN A 300 1.06 -15.46 -14.91
C GLN A 300 2.24 -15.45 -15.86
N ILE A 301 2.40 -16.49 -16.69
CA ILE A 301 3.44 -16.54 -17.73
C ILE A 301 3.25 -15.42 -18.75
N GLU A 302 2.01 -15.16 -19.17
CA GLU A 302 1.71 -14.15 -20.20
C GLU A 302 1.80 -12.71 -19.67
N THR A 303 1.46 -12.46 -18.40
CA THR A 303 1.22 -11.10 -17.89
C THR A 303 1.93 -10.74 -16.59
N GLY A 304 2.55 -11.71 -15.91
CA GLY A 304 3.07 -11.57 -14.55
C GLY A 304 2.00 -11.50 -13.46
N THR A 305 0.72 -11.69 -13.80
CA THR A 305 -0.45 -11.62 -12.91
C THR A 305 -1.42 -12.78 -13.21
N PRO A 306 -2.31 -13.19 -12.29
CA PRO A 306 -2.68 -12.52 -11.04
C PRO A 306 -1.64 -12.67 -9.92
N TYR A 307 -1.67 -11.72 -8.98
CA TYR A 307 -1.02 -11.90 -7.67
C TYR A 307 -1.63 -13.10 -6.93
N MET A 308 -0.85 -13.73 -6.06
CA MET A 308 -1.28 -14.89 -5.28
C MET A 308 -1.25 -14.57 -3.79
N LEU A 309 -2.39 -14.59 -3.13
CA LEU A 309 -2.49 -14.38 -1.69
C LEU A 309 -3.33 -15.49 -1.06
N TYR A 310 -2.88 -16.02 0.06
CA TYR A 310 -3.53 -17.16 0.73
C TYR A 310 -4.48 -16.68 1.82
N LYS A 311 -5.77 -16.62 1.49
CA LYS A 311 -6.88 -16.11 2.31
C LYS A 311 -6.81 -16.62 3.74
N ASP A 312 -6.68 -17.92 3.91
CA ASP A 312 -6.76 -18.56 5.23
C ASP A 312 -5.52 -18.27 6.05
N SER A 313 -4.33 -18.25 5.44
CA SER A 313 -3.10 -17.82 6.10
C SER A 313 -3.15 -16.35 6.53
N CYS A 314 -3.69 -15.47 5.69
CA CYS A 314 -3.86 -14.05 5.99
C CYS A 314 -4.83 -13.83 7.16
N ASN A 315 -5.99 -14.49 7.14
CA ASN A 315 -6.99 -14.36 8.20
C ASN A 315 -6.51 -14.98 9.52
N ARG A 316 -5.96 -16.20 9.49
CA ARG A 316 -5.51 -16.95 10.69
C ARG A 316 -4.43 -16.22 11.48
N LYS A 317 -3.57 -15.47 10.79
CA LYS A 317 -2.40 -14.80 11.38
C LYS A 317 -2.59 -13.29 11.56
N SER A 318 -3.78 -12.76 11.28
CA SER A 318 -4.05 -11.33 11.45
C SER A 318 -4.45 -11.03 12.89
N ASN A 319 -3.89 -9.95 13.44
CA ASN A 319 -4.35 -9.37 14.71
C ASN A 319 -5.76 -8.75 14.57
N GLN A 320 -6.23 -8.50 13.34
CA GLN A 320 -7.56 -7.98 13.04
C GLN A 320 -8.61 -9.08 12.80
N GLN A 321 -8.29 -10.36 13.02
CA GLN A 321 -9.25 -11.46 12.81
C GLN A 321 -10.51 -11.36 13.70
N ASN A 322 -10.42 -10.61 14.80
CA ASN A 322 -11.53 -10.28 15.69
C ASN A 322 -12.59 -9.36 15.05
N LEU A 323 -12.25 -8.65 13.96
CA LEU A 323 -13.16 -7.73 13.27
C LEU A 323 -14.08 -8.46 12.27
N GLY A 324 -13.63 -9.62 11.78
CA GLY A 324 -14.33 -10.42 10.78
C GLY A 324 -13.36 -10.98 9.73
N THR A 325 -13.92 -11.57 8.67
CA THR A 325 -13.13 -12.12 7.57
C THR A 325 -12.55 -11.00 6.71
N ILE A 326 -11.23 -10.99 6.57
CA ILE A 326 -10.47 -10.12 5.67
C ILE A 326 -10.63 -10.63 4.24
N LYS A 327 -10.99 -9.74 3.32
CA LYS A 327 -11.43 -10.08 1.96
C LYS A 327 -10.43 -9.77 0.86
N SER A 328 -9.39 -8.99 1.14
CA SER A 328 -8.37 -8.65 0.15
C SER A 328 -7.09 -8.18 0.82
N SER A 329 -6.08 -7.96 -0.01
CA SER A 329 -4.97 -7.08 0.31
C SER A 329 -5.10 -5.75 -0.46
N ASN A 330 -4.04 -4.95 -0.50
CA ASN A 330 -3.97 -3.67 -1.21
C ASN A 330 -3.39 -3.83 -2.64
N LEU A 331 -3.07 -2.72 -3.28
CA LEU A 331 -2.43 -2.71 -4.61
C LEU A 331 -1.12 -3.51 -4.67
N CYS A 332 -0.32 -3.47 -3.60
CA CYS A 332 1.06 -3.99 -3.59
C CYS A 332 1.23 -5.29 -2.77
N THR A 333 0.12 -5.89 -2.32
CA THR A 333 0.03 -7.21 -1.66
C THR A 333 0.59 -7.32 -0.23
N GLU A 334 1.07 -6.23 0.37
CA GLU A 334 1.72 -6.23 1.69
C GLU A 334 0.76 -5.94 2.85
N ILE A 335 -0.40 -5.31 2.58
CA ILE A 335 -1.34 -4.90 3.62
C ILE A 335 -2.51 -5.86 3.71
N ILE A 336 -2.74 -6.41 4.90
CA ILE A 336 -3.81 -7.36 5.19
C ILE A 336 -4.67 -6.76 6.30
N GLU A 337 -5.66 -5.96 5.90
CA GLU A 337 -6.55 -5.24 6.82
C GLU A 337 -8.02 -5.53 6.51
N PHE A 338 -8.83 -5.48 7.56
CA PHE A 338 -10.28 -5.69 7.49
C PHE A 338 -10.99 -4.57 6.71
N THR A 339 -11.97 -4.95 5.90
CA THR A 339 -12.84 -4.04 5.14
C THR A 339 -14.30 -4.46 5.27
N SER A 340 -15.19 -3.47 5.22
CA SER A 340 -16.65 -3.65 5.18
C SER A 340 -17.29 -2.53 4.33
N PRO A 341 -18.58 -2.61 3.97
CA PRO A 341 -19.24 -1.54 3.22
C PRO A 341 -19.11 -0.16 3.89
N GLU A 342 -18.94 -0.15 5.22
CA GLU A 342 -18.76 1.02 6.07
C GLU A 342 -17.29 1.34 6.39
N GLU A 343 -16.33 0.47 6.07
CA GLU A 343 -14.91 0.64 6.42
C GLU A 343 -13.99 0.34 5.26
N THR A 344 -13.29 1.39 4.82
CA THR A 344 -12.21 1.30 3.84
C THR A 344 -10.90 1.36 4.59
N ALA A 345 -10.11 0.29 4.54
CA ALA A 345 -8.86 0.24 5.28
C ALA A 345 -7.80 1.15 4.64
N VAL A 346 -6.85 1.64 5.43
CA VAL A 346 -5.95 2.72 5.04
C VAL A 346 -4.54 2.43 5.52
N CYS A 347 -3.59 2.51 4.59
CA CYS A 347 -2.20 2.19 4.88
C CYS A 347 -1.32 3.45 5.00
N ASN A 348 -0.67 3.60 6.15
CA ASN A 348 0.29 4.65 6.48
C ASN A 348 1.70 4.05 6.48
N LEU A 349 2.55 4.48 5.54
CA LEU A 349 3.79 3.77 5.19
C LEU A 349 5.06 4.59 5.42
N ALA A 350 6.07 3.91 5.93
CA ALA A 350 7.47 4.37 5.93
C ALA A 350 8.41 3.18 5.72
N SER A 351 9.63 3.44 5.27
CA SER A 351 10.65 2.40 5.09
C SER A 351 11.98 2.77 5.74
N ILE A 352 12.54 1.81 6.50
CA ILE A 352 13.83 1.95 7.17
C ILE A 352 14.96 1.53 6.24
N ALA A 353 16.00 2.37 6.15
CA ALA A 353 17.17 2.11 5.30
C ALA A 353 18.18 1.22 6.06
N LEU A 354 18.03 -0.10 5.91
CA LEU A 354 18.84 -1.11 6.61
C LEU A 354 20.37 -0.91 6.50
N PRO A 355 20.94 -0.45 5.36
CA PRO A 355 22.38 -0.25 5.24
C PRO A 355 22.94 0.76 6.26
N ARG A 356 22.13 1.69 6.75
CA ARG A 356 22.55 2.70 7.72
C ARG A 356 22.88 2.13 9.09
N PHE A 357 22.45 0.91 9.38
CA PHE A 357 22.69 0.24 10.65
C PHE A 357 23.94 -0.65 10.60
N VAL A 358 24.63 -0.73 9.46
CA VAL A 358 25.94 -1.38 9.39
C VAL A 358 27.00 -0.44 9.94
N ARG A 359 27.79 -0.94 10.90
CA ARG A 359 28.81 -0.21 11.65
C ARG A 359 30.14 -0.93 11.61
N GLU A 360 31.24 -0.19 11.74
CA GLU A 360 32.58 -0.74 11.93
C GLU A 360 32.92 -0.80 13.43
N LYS A 361 33.55 -1.88 13.88
CA LYS A 361 33.97 -2.00 15.28
C LYS A 361 35.13 -1.05 15.54
N GLY A 362 35.13 -0.43 16.72
CA GLY A 362 36.22 0.46 17.17
C GLY A 362 36.21 1.87 16.58
N VAL A 363 35.22 2.23 15.76
CA VAL A 363 35.03 3.60 15.27
C VAL A 363 33.93 4.27 16.12
N PRO A 364 34.18 5.45 16.72
CA PRO A 364 33.15 6.19 17.45
C PRO A 364 31.93 6.52 16.57
N ILE A 365 30.74 6.53 17.16
CA ILE A 365 29.47 6.77 16.44
C ILE A 365 29.51 8.07 15.63
N GLU A 366 30.05 9.13 16.23
CA GLU A 366 30.22 10.48 15.68
C GLU A 366 31.15 10.49 14.44
N SER A 367 32.03 9.50 14.32
CA SER A 367 33.12 9.45 13.34
C SER A 367 32.92 8.38 12.26
N HIS A 368 31.78 7.70 12.24
CA HIS A 368 31.50 6.72 11.19
C HIS A 368 31.43 7.40 9.82
N PRO A 369 32.11 6.85 8.80
CA PRO A 369 32.04 7.39 7.45
C PRO A 369 30.59 7.43 6.97
N SER A 370 30.23 8.55 6.33
CA SER A 370 28.86 8.79 5.86
C SER A 370 28.38 7.74 4.85
N LYS A 371 29.29 7.02 4.21
CA LYS A 371 29.01 5.91 3.29
C LYS A 371 30.05 4.79 3.46
N LEU A 372 29.62 3.64 3.99
CA LEU A 372 30.35 2.38 3.79
C LEU A 372 30.14 1.94 2.34
N ALA A 373 31.16 1.35 1.72
CA ALA A 373 31.09 0.89 0.33
C ALA A 373 31.69 -0.51 0.19
N GLY A 374 31.01 -1.36 -0.59
CA GLY A 374 31.43 -2.73 -0.90
C GLY A 374 31.59 -3.62 0.33
N SER A 375 32.20 -4.79 0.13
CA SER A 375 32.44 -5.80 1.16
C SER A 375 33.84 -5.75 1.78
N ASN A 376 34.71 -4.86 1.31
CA ASN A 376 36.06 -4.69 1.88
C ASN A 376 35.95 -4.25 3.34
N GLY A 377 36.59 -4.99 4.25
CA GLY A 377 36.54 -4.73 5.69
C GLY A 377 35.28 -5.28 6.39
N SER A 378 34.43 -6.04 5.70
CA SER A 378 33.20 -6.65 6.27
C SER A 378 33.42 -7.43 7.56
N LYS A 379 34.57 -8.09 7.73
CA LYS A 379 34.94 -8.81 8.97
C LYS A 379 34.97 -7.91 10.21
N ASN A 380 35.23 -6.61 10.02
CA ASN A 380 35.22 -5.63 11.10
C ASN A 380 33.86 -4.92 11.23
N ARG A 381 32.81 -5.38 10.53
CA ARG A 381 31.48 -4.77 10.57
C ARG A 381 30.50 -5.57 11.39
N TYR A 382 29.48 -4.90 11.91
CA TYR A 382 28.35 -5.48 12.60
C TYR A 382 27.08 -4.69 12.28
N PHE A 383 25.92 -5.30 12.55
CA PHE A 383 24.62 -4.65 12.41
C PHE A 383 24.15 -4.13 13.78
N ASP A 384 23.87 -2.84 13.87
CA ASP A 384 23.47 -2.13 15.07
C ASP A 384 21.95 -2.24 15.29
N PHE A 385 21.58 -3.24 16.07
CA PHE A 385 20.21 -3.57 16.39
C PHE A 385 19.56 -2.60 17.38
N ASP A 386 20.34 -1.99 18.28
CA ASP A 386 19.82 -1.05 19.28
C ASP A 386 19.38 0.24 18.60
N LYS A 387 20.22 0.76 17.69
CA LYS A 387 19.84 1.92 16.88
C LYS A 387 18.67 1.64 15.96
N LEU A 388 18.54 0.42 15.44
CA LEU A 388 17.36 0.01 14.66
C LEU A 388 16.08 0.11 15.51
N GLY A 389 16.11 -0.35 16.77
CA GLY A 389 14.99 -0.22 17.69
C GLY A 389 14.59 1.24 17.93
N GLU A 390 15.56 2.12 18.18
CA GLU A 390 15.34 3.55 18.38
C GLU A 390 14.68 4.24 17.17
N VAL A 391 15.20 3.97 15.96
CA VAL A 391 14.65 4.54 14.72
C VAL A 391 13.25 3.99 14.44
N THR A 392 13.03 2.68 14.66
CA THR A 392 11.72 2.04 14.48
C THR A 392 10.68 2.63 15.43
N SER A 393 11.03 2.90 16.69
CA SER A 393 10.17 3.59 17.66
C SER A 393 9.76 4.98 17.15
N THR A 394 10.72 5.76 16.64
CA THR A 394 10.42 7.08 16.07
C THR A 394 9.50 7.00 14.85
N VAL A 395 9.75 6.05 13.93
CA VAL A 395 8.90 5.82 12.75
C VAL A 395 7.48 5.43 13.18
N THR A 396 7.35 4.56 14.17
CA THR A 396 6.05 4.14 14.74
C THR A 396 5.26 5.35 15.24
N PHE A 397 5.89 6.21 16.04
CA PHE A 397 5.26 7.43 16.55
C PHE A 397 4.85 8.38 15.41
N ASN A 398 5.70 8.54 14.40
CA ASN A 398 5.41 9.39 13.24
C ASN A 398 4.20 8.88 12.45
N LEU A 399 4.15 7.57 12.16
CA LEU A 399 3.02 6.96 11.46
C LEU A 399 1.73 7.05 12.27
N ASN A 400 1.82 6.91 13.60
CA ASN A 400 0.65 7.11 14.46
C ASN A 400 0.14 8.56 14.43
N LYS A 401 1.02 9.57 14.44
CA LYS A 401 0.60 10.98 14.25
C LYS A 401 -0.01 11.22 12.87
N ILE A 402 0.51 10.58 11.83
CA ILE A 402 -0.02 10.68 10.46
C ILE A 402 -1.50 10.28 10.43
N ILE A 403 -1.94 9.27 11.19
CA ILE A 403 -3.35 8.86 11.25
C ILE A 403 -4.26 10.03 11.65
N ASP A 404 -3.86 10.81 12.66
CA ASP A 404 -4.67 11.93 13.15
C ASP A 404 -4.59 13.15 12.22
N MET A 405 -3.44 13.32 11.56
CA MET A 405 -3.15 14.45 10.69
C MET A 405 -3.66 14.30 9.26
N ASN A 406 -3.98 13.08 8.83
CA ASN A 406 -4.33 12.78 7.46
C ASN A 406 -5.65 13.43 7.02
N TYR A 407 -5.66 13.98 5.82
CA TYR A 407 -6.89 14.29 5.10
C TYR A 407 -7.42 13.03 4.44
N TYR A 408 -8.50 12.46 4.98
CA TYR A 408 -9.15 11.29 4.40
C TYR A 408 -10.06 11.69 3.23
N PRO A 409 -9.89 11.09 2.04
CA PRO A 409 -10.70 11.43 0.87
C PRO A 409 -12.17 11.00 1.02
N VAL A 410 -12.45 10.01 1.87
CA VAL A 410 -13.78 9.42 2.10
C VAL A 410 -13.96 9.07 3.59
N GLU A 411 -15.20 9.15 4.09
CA GLU A 411 -15.49 8.98 5.52
C GLU A 411 -15.30 7.54 6.02
N THR A 412 -15.57 6.55 5.17
CA THR A 412 -15.28 5.13 5.42
C THR A 412 -13.81 4.87 5.74
N ALA A 413 -12.90 5.62 5.09
CA ALA A 413 -11.46 5.56 5.32
C ALA A 413 -11.06 6.19 6.66
N ARG A 414 -11.62 7.37 6.98
CA ARG A 414 -11.42 8.01 8.28
C ARG A 414 -11.90 7.09 9.41
N ARG A 415 -13.09 6.52 9.28
CA ARG A 415 -13.69 5.62 10.26
C ARG A 415 -12.78 4.42 10.55
N SER A 416 -12.33 3.72 9.52
CA SER A 416 -11.47 2.53 9.67
C SER A 416 -10.17 2.89 10.39
N ASN A 417 -9.45 3.91 9.89
CA ASN A 417 -8.13 4.24 10.40
C ASN A 417 -8.18 4.79 11.84
N MET A 418 -9.23 5.54 12.20
CA MET A 418 -9.40 6.04 13.58
C MET A 418 -9.80 4.92 14.56
N ARG A 419 -10.48 3.87 14.10
CA ARG A 419 -10.89 2.73 14.95
C ARG A 419 -9.74 1.77 15.21
N HIS A 420 -8.97 1.43 14.18
CA HIS A 420 -8.04 0.30 14.23
C HIS A 420 -6.56 0.72 14.20
N ARG A 421 -6.30 1.97 13.80
CA ARG A 421 -4.98 2.63 13.76
C ARG A 421 -3.83 1.79 13.19
N PRO A 422 -4.01 1.09 12.05
CA PRO A 422 -2.91 0.33 11.46
C PRO A 422 -1.80 1.23 10.90
N ILE A 423 -0.58 0.71 10.95
CA ILE A 423 0.63 1.31 10.37
C ILE A 423 1.44 0.24 9.66
N GLY A 424 2.14 0.62 8.58
CA GLY A 424 3.02 -0.28 7.84
C GLY A 424 4.46 0.22 7.84
N ILE A 425 5.32 -0.48 8.59
CA ILE A 425 6.76 -0.22 8.63
C ILE A 425 7.46 -1.23 7.74
N GLY A 426 8.01 -0.74 6.64
CA GLY A 426 8.79 -1.53 5.69
C GLY A 426 10.30 -1.30 5.84
N VAL A 427 11.05 -1.91 4.92
CA VAL A 427 12.51 -1.80 4.84
C VAL A 427 12.97 -1.56 3.40
N GLN A 428 14.16 -1.02 3.24
CA GLN A 428 14.86 -0.89 1.97
C GLN A 428 16.36 -1.18 2.15
N GLY A 429 17.02 -1.58 1.06
CA GLY A 429 18.47 -1.84 1.05
C GLY A 429 18.88 -3.14 1.77
N LEU A 430 18.03 -4.17 1.78
CA LEU A 430 18.40 -5.47 2.37
C LEU A 430 19.61 -6.09 1.66
N ALA A 431 19.62 -6.07 0.32
CA ALA A 431 20.74 -6.57 -0.47
C ALA A 431 22.02 -5.78 -0.20
N ASP A 432 21.95 -4.45 -0.19
CA ASP A 432 23.08 -3.57 0.16
C ASP A 432 23.62 -3.88 1.56
N THR A 433 22.74 -4.15 2.52
CA THR A 433 23.12 -4.54 3.89
C THR A 433 23.94 -5.83 3.89
N PHE A 434 23.49 -6.86 3.16
CA PHE A 434 24.24 -8.11 3.04
C PHE A 434 25.59 -7.90 2.34
N MET A 435 25.63 -7.10 1.28
CA MET A 435 26.89 -6.75 0.59
C MET A 435 27.88 -6.06 1.53
N LEU A 436 27.42 -5.09 2.33
CA LEU A 436 28.25 -4.39 3.32
C LEU A 436 28.79 -5.32 4.41
N LEU A 437 28.01 -6.33 4.79
CA LEU A 437 28.39 -7.37 5.75
C LEU A 437 29.19 -8.52 5.12
N GLY A 438 29.45 -8.49 3.81
CA GLY A 438 30.16 -9.56 3.11
C GLY A 438 29.39 -10.88 3.07
N MET A 439 28.07 -10.83 3.14
CA MET A 439 27.17 -11.99 3.12
C MET A 439 26.57 -12.16 1.72
N ALA A 440 26.67 -13.36 1.16
CA ALA A 440 25.90 -13.72 -0.03
C ALA A 440 24.42 -13.87 0.36
N PHE A 441 23.50 -13.51 -0.54
CA PHE A 441 22.06 -13.49 -0.25
C PHE A 441 21.51 -14.88 0.12
N ASP A 442 22.07 -15.93 -0.48
CA ASP A 442 21.73 -17.34 -0.30
C ASP A 442 22.64 -18.06 0.72
N SER A 443 23.49 -17.33 1.45
CA SER A 443 24.36 -17.91 2.46
C SER A 443 23.53 -18.53 3.60
N PRO A 444 23.91 -19.72 4.11
CA PRO A 444 23.23 -20.36 5.25
C PRO A 444 23.32 -19.54 6.56
N GLU A 445 24.15 -18.50 6.62
CA GLU A 445 24.26 -17.59 7.77
C GLU A 445 23.19 -16.47 7.76
N VAL A 446 22.58 -16.17 6.61
CA VAL A 446 21.57 -15.10 6.41
C VAL A 446 20.24 -15.31 7.18
N PRO A 447 19.73 -16.54 7.38
CA PRO A 447 18.48 -16.75 8.13
C PRO A 447 18.52 -16.17 9.55
N PHE A 448 19.68 -16.17 10.21
CA PHE A 448 19.81 -15.73 11.60
C PHE A 448 19.72 -14.20 11.79
N PRO A 449 20.46 -13.35 11.03
CA PRO A 449 20.28 -11.89 11.04
C PRO A 449 18.88 -11.46 10.62
N VAL A 450 18.28 -12.13 9.62
CA VAL A 450 16.94 -11.79 9.13
C VAL A 450 15.88 -12.09 10.18
N ASN A 451 15.91 -13.28 10.81
CA ASN A 451 14.99 -13.62 11.90
C ASN A 451 15.15 -12.68 13.10
N LYS A 452 16.40 -12.35 13.49
CA LYS A 452 16.66 -11.40 14.58
C LYS A 452 16.18 -9.99 14.24
N LEU A 453 16.38 -9.53 13.00
CA LEU A 453 15.88 -8.26 12.50
C LEU A 453 14.35 -8.19 12.61
N TRP A 454 13.63 -9.22 12.14
CA TRP A 454 12.17 -9.28 12.27
C TRP A 454 11.70 -9.39 13.73
N HIS A 455 12.37 -10.16 14.58
CA HIS A 455 12.08 -10.23 16.01
C HIS A 455 12.28 -8.88 16.72
N LEU A 456 13.27 -8.08 16.32
CA LEU A 456 13.50 -6.75 16.88
C LEU A 456 12.52 -5.71 16.36
N PHE A 457 12.12 -5.77 15.09
CA PHE A 457 11.00 -4.99 14.59
C PHE A 457 9.74 -5.23 15.43
N LEU A 458 9.44 -6.48 15.77
CA LEU A 458 8.26 -6.87 16.56
C LEU A 458 8.40 -6.59 18.05
N SER A 459 9.58 -6.76 18.66
CA SER A 459 9.79 -6.53 20.10
C SER A 459 10.01 -5.06 20.45
N GLY A 460 10.59 -4.27 19.55
CA GLY A 460 10.62 -2.81 19.68
C GLY A 460 9.21 -2.22 19.73
N LEU A 461 8.26 -2.81 18.98
CA LEU A 461 6.84 -2.46 19.03
C LEU A 461 6.11 -2.95 20.30
N ALA A 462 6.56 -4.04 20.93
CA ALA A 462 5.91 -4.63 22.11
C ALA A 462 6.34 -4.01 23.45
N ASN A 463 7.48 -3.29 23.47
CA ASN A 463 7.99 -2.59 24.65
C ASN A 463 7.61 -1.09 24.69
N MET A 464 6.76 -0.65 23.76
CA MET A 464 6.10 0.67 23.73
C MET A 464 4.63 0.49 24.04
#